data_AF-A0A920W2F7-F1
#
_entry.id   AF-A0A920W2F7-F1
#
_cell.length_a   1.000
_cell.length_b   1.000
_cell.length_c   1.000
_cell.angle_alpha   90.00
_cell.angle_beta   90.00
_cell.angle_gamma   90.00
#
_symmetry.space_group_name_H-M   'P 1'
#
loop_
_entity.id
_entity.type
_entity.pdbx_description
1 polymer ?
#
loop_
_entity_poly.entity_id
_entity_poly.type
_entity_poly.pdbx_seq_one_letter_code
_entity_poly.pdbx_strand_id
1 'polypeptide(L)'
;MSNKPKRSDELTDQERGLLKPYLSDVDANVFTLENFNPEVIGGALARYSRAPTGFKETVVREFLNPDGTPNDVKGSQMIDRVVNKYGDESVAELAVAPLCIEEISNLMTKVIEDCRIGGSPIEESTRYVLYDTKKNGRWRYICPDNIRESELGEKFTGNMDFLFETYAEMVEPMQDLFRKRLTKEAFEIEVERNGQIQKAGLSKLQGENEIKAHRIAYNFTIRSAACDVIRCILPACTQANVGLVGNGRFYSGLISKLMTSDLSEANQLAASIRKALNTQIPTFIKRADRNPYTAANHETMRSLCEELFGLLPIESTAEVILLEDAAEDQQINLLANMIFPYVKHSPQTNKKHYSAIIE
;
A
#
# COMPACT_ATOMS: atom_id res chain seq x y z
N MET A 1 -21.44 3.93 50.69
CA MET A 1 -20.22 4.26 49.92
C MET A 1 -19.49 2.95 49.64
N SER A 2 -19.43 2.54 48.37
CA SER A 2 -18.76 1.29 47.96
C SER A 2 -17.25 1.45 48.13
N ASN A 3 -16.69 0.72 49.09
CA ASN A 3 -15.26 0.72 49.41
C ASN A 3 -14.54 -0.16 48.35
N LYS A 4 -14.29 0.39 47.16
CA LYS A 4 -13.41 -0.28 46.19
C LYS A 4 -11.98 -0.18 46.76
N PRO A 5 -11.27 -1.30 46.97
CA PRO A 5 -9.89 -1.25 47.42
C PRO A 5 -9.06 -0.41 46.43
N LYS A 6 -8.18 0.46 46.94
CA LYS A 6 -7.15 1.11 46.12
C LYS A 6 -6.39 -0.03 45.43
N ARG A 7 -6.49 -0.13 44.10
CA ARG A 7 -5.73 -1.10 43.33
C ARG A 7 -4.25 -0.85 43.62
N SER A 8 -3.58 -1.79 44.26
CA SER A 8 -2.12 -1.74 44.44
C SER A 8 -1.46 -1.86 43.06
N ASP A 9 -0.33 -1.18 42.88
CA ASP A 9 0.51 -1.34 41.69
C ASP A 9 1.34 -2.64 41.74
N GLU A 10 1.17 -3.45 42.78
CA GLU A 10 1.82 -4.76 42.89
C GLU A 10 0.96 -5.86 42.26
N LEU A 11 1.60 -6.68 41.43
CA LEU A 11 1.05 -7.91 40.87
C LEU A 11 1.23 -9.07 41.84
N THR A 12 0.15 -9.83 42.04
CA THR A 12 0.18 -11.13 42.73
C THR A 12 0.88 -12.20 41.88
N ASP A 13 1.36 -13.28 42.52
CA ASP A 13 1.98 -14.42 41.80
C ASP A 13 1.04 -15.07 40.77
N GLN A 14 -0.26 -15.11 41.08
CA GLN A 14 -1.28 -15.57 40.15
C GLN A 14 -1.39 -14.65 38.93
N GLU A 15 -1.49 -13.33 39.14
CA GLU A 15 -1.53 -12.34 38.05
C GLU A 15 -0.26 -12.41 37.19
N ARG A 16 0.91 -12.58 37.80
CA ARG A 16 2.17 -12.80 37.05
C ARG A 16 2.07 -14.07 36.19
N GLY A 17 1.54 -15.15 36.75
CA GLY A 17 1.31 -16.40 36.02
C GLY A 17 0.42 -16.23 34.79
N LEU A 18 -0.67 -15.46 34.91
CA LEU A 18 -1.59 -15.18 33.81
C LEU A 18 -0.97 -14.29 32.71
N LEU A 19 -0.02 -13.42 33.06
CA LEU A 19 0.60 -12.48 32.11
C LEU A 19 1.76 -13.08 31.32
N LYS A 20 2.41 -14.14 31.82
CA LYS A 20 3.57 -14.79 31.16
C LYS A 20 3.37 -15.12 29.68
N PRO A 21 2.20 -15.59 29.21
CA PRO A 21 2.00 -15.88 27.79
C PRO A 21 1.89 -14.64 26.89
N TYR A 22 1.73 -13.45 27.46
CA TYR A 22 1.36 -12.25 26.71
C TYR A 22 2.36 -11.10 26.78
N LEU A 23 3.38 -11.22 27.63
CA LEU A 23 4.43 -10.21 27.81
C LEU A 23 5.78 -10.87 27.63
N SER A 24 6.71 -10.21 26.93
CA SER A 24 8.08 -10.71 26.76
C SER A 24 8.81 -10.90 28.10
N ASP A 25 8.50 -10.04 29.08
CA ASP A 25 9.01 -10.11 30.45
C ASP A 25 8.01 -9.41 31.40
N VAL A 26 7.47 -10.18 32.36
CA VAL A 26 6.47 -9.70 33.33
C VAL A 26 7.09 -8.82 34.42
N ASP A 27 8.40 -8.91 34.64
CA ASP A 27 9.10 -8.20 35.71
C ASP A 27 9.85 -6.97 35.18
N ALA A 28 10.16 -6.91 33.89
CA ALA A 28 10.83 -5.77 33.27
C ALA A 28 9.96 -4.51 33.16
N ASN A 29 10.59 -3.33 33.23
CA ASN A 29 9.92 -2.05 32.95
C ASN A 29 9.72 -1.80 31.45
N VAL A 30 10.46 -2.50 30.60
CA VAL A 30 10.39 -2.42 29.13
C VAL A 30 10.12 -3.84 28.61
N PHE A 31 9.00 -4.02 27.92
CA PHE A 31 8.53 -5.32 27.46
C PHE A 31 7.66 -5.15 26.20
N THR A 32 7.51 -6.22 25.42
CA THR A 32 6.61 -6.27 24.25
C THR A 32 5.36 -7.11 24.54
N LEU A 33 4.32 -6.89 23.75
CA LEU A 33 3.07 -7.64 23.83
C LEU A 33 3.09 -8.82 22.86
N GLU A 34 2.57 -9.94 23.30
CA GLU A 34 2.49 -11.19 22.55
C GLU A 34 1.09 -11.80 22.69
N ASN A 35 0.66 -12.59 21.70
CA ASN A 35 -0.54 -13.42 21.78
C ASN A 35 -1.86 -12.70 22.12
N PHE A 36 -1.93 -11.38 21.92
CA PHE A 36 -3.18 -10.61 21.96
C PHE A 36 -3.72 -10.39 20.56
N ASN A 37 -5.05 -10.37 20.42
CA ASN A 37 -5.65 -9.85 19.20
C ASN A 37 -5.45 -8.31 19.12
N PRO A 38 -5.49 -7.72 17.92
CA PRO A 38 -5.23 -6.29 17.77
C PRO A 38 -6.22 -5.37 18.50
N GLU A 39 -7.47 -5.78 18.68
CA GLU A 39 -8.48 -4.96 19.38
C GLU A 39 -8.25 -4.89 20.89
N VAL A 40 -7.78 -5.97 21.50
CA VAL A 40 -7.36 -6.00 22.90
C VAL A 40 -6.11 -5.16 23.09
N ILE A 41 -5.13 -5.26 22.18
CA ILE A 41 -3.92 -4.41 22.21
C ILE A 41 -4.31 -2.93 22.19
N GLY A 42 -5.07 -2.51 21.19
CA GLY A 42 -5.47 -1.10 21.06
C GLY A 42 -6.31 -0.63 22.25
N GLY A 43 -7.28 -1.45 22.70
CA GLY A 43 -8.12 -1.12 23.85
C GLY A 43 -7.33 -0.98 25.15
N ALA A 44 -6.39 -1.90 25.38
CA ALA A 44 -5.54 -1.89 26.57
C ALA A 44 -4.57 -0.70 26.57
N LEU A 45 -3.92 -0.41 25.44
CA LEU A 45 -3.01 0.74 25.31
C LEU A 45 -3.76 2.08 25.45
N ALA A 46 -4.95 2.20 24.86
CA ALA A 46 -5.81 3.36 25.04
C ALA A 46 -6.23 3.53 26.51
N ARG A 47 -6.54 2.43 27.20
CA ARG A 47 -6.86 2.46 28.63
C ARG A 47 -5.66 2.84 29.49
N TYR A 48 -4.49 2.29 29.18
CA TYR A 48 -3.25 2.47 29.91
C TYR A 48 -2.81 3.93 29.98
N SER A 49 -2.92 4.66 28.87
CA SER A 49 -2.61 6.11 28.81
C SER A 49 -3.36 6.94 29.88
N ARG A 50 -4.50 6.45 30.40
CA ARG A 50 -5.35 7.13 31.38
C ARG A 50 -5.61 6.28 32.64
N ALA A 51 -4.90 5.17 32.81
CA ALA A 51 -5.06 4.29 33.96
C ALA A 51 -4.26 4.82 35.16
N PRO A 52 -4.77 4.67 36.40
CA PRO A 52 -4.00 5.00 37.60
C PRO A 52 -2.92 3.96 37.92
N THR A 53 -2.97 2.79 37.27
CA THR A 53 -2.03 1.66 37.43
C THR A 53 -1.17 1.50 36.19
N GLY A 54 -0.11 0.68 36.29
CA GLY A 54 0.68 0.26 35.14
C GLY A 54 -0.11 -0.57 34.10
N PHE A 55 0.54 -0.87 32.97
CA PHE A 55 -0.07 -1.62 31.87
C PHE A 55 -0.38 -3.06 32.28
N LYS A 56 0.52 -3.72 33.03
CA LYS A 56 0.39 -5.12 33.44
C LYS A 56 -0.85 -5.34 34.30
N GLU A 57 -1.04 -4.47 35.29
CA GLU A 57 -2.18 -4.47 36.20
C GLU A 57 -3.47 -4.15 35.42
N THR A 58 -3.40 -3.20 34.48
CA THR A 58 -4.54 -2.85 33.63
C THR A 58 -4.99 -4.04 32.81
N VAL A 59 -4.06 -4.76 32.18
CA VAL A 59 -4.37 -5.92 31.33
C VAL A 59 -4.93 -7.07 32.16
N VAL A 60 -4.22 -7.53 33.19
CA VAL A 60 -4.64 -8.72 33.94
C VAL A 60 -5.97 -8.51 34.67
N ARG A 61 -6.30 -7.28 35.07
CA ARG A 61 -7.53 -6.96 35.83
C ARG A 61 -8.70 -6.50 34.98
N GLU A 62 -8.48 -6.04 33.75
CA GLU A 62 -9.55 -5.50 32.90
C GLU A 62 -9.67 -6.19 31.53
N PHE A 63 -8.59 -6.71 30.96
CA PHE A 63 -8.53 -7.24 29.59
C PHE A 63 -8.25 -8.74 29.49
N LEU A 64 -8.07 -9.44 30.61
CA LEU A 64 -8.13 -10.90 30.67
C LEU A 64 -9.45 -11.37 31.27
N ASN A 65 -9.94 -12.51 30.80
CA ASN A 65 -11.03 -13.25 31.41
C ASN A 65 -10.54 -13.96 32.69
N PRO A 66 -11.45 -14.43 33.57
CA PRO A 66 -11.07 -15.17 34.78
C PRO A 66 -10.24 -16.45 34.52
N ASP A 67 -10.34 -17.02 33.31
CA ASP A 67 -9.56 -18.18 32.87
C ASP A 67 -8.17 -17.82 32.29
N GLY A 68 -7.82 -16.53 32.22
CA GLY A 68 -6.55 -16.05 31.69
C GLY A 68 -6.52 -15.79 30.18
N THR A 69 -7.62 -16.04 29.45
CA THR A 69 -7.71 -15.74 28.02
C THR A 69 -7.97 -14.26 27.75
N PRO A 70 -7.60 -13.70 26.58
CA PRO A 70 -7.92 -12.31 26.24
C PRO A 70 -9.43 -12.05 26.21
N ASN A 71 -9.85 -10.91 26.76
CA ASN A 71 -11.24 -10.47 26.73
C ASN A 71 -11.47 -9.58 25.49
N ASP A 72 -11.69 -10.24 24.35
CA ASP A 72 -11.91 -9.59 23.05
C ASP A 72 -13.07 -8.60 23.10
N VAL A 73 -14.19 -8.97 23.72
CA VAL A 73 -15.37 -8.12 23.87
C VAL A 73 -15.04 -6.80 24.56
N LYS A 74 -14.22 -6.85 25.61
CA LYS A 74 -13.77 -5.66 26.33
C LYS A 74 -12.88 -4.78 25.45
N GLY A 75 -11.96 -5.39 24.72
CA GLY A 75 -11.12 -4.71 23.72
C GLY A 75 -11.95 -3.92 22.73
N SER A 76 -12.86 -4.61 22.03
CA SER A 76 -13.77 -4.03 21.04
C SER A 76 -14.62 -2.89 21.64
N GLN A 77 -15.19 -3.08 22.84
CA GLN A 77 -16.01 -2.07 23.50
C GLN A 77 -15.22 -0.81 23.89
N MET A 78 -13.96 -0.98 24.29
CA MET A 78 -13.08 0.14 24.59
C MET A 78 -12.79 0.95 23.33
N ILE A 79 -12.42 0.28 22.24
CA ILE A 79 -12.15 0.93 20.95
C ILE A 79 -13.39 1.62 20.41
N ASP A 80 -14.55 0.97 20.41
CA ASP A 80 -15.79 1.58 19.93
C ASP A 80 -16.14 2.87 20.71
N ARG A 81 -15.90 2.87 22.03
CA ARG A 81 -16.10 4.07 22.84
C ARG A 81 -15.11 5.19 22.48
N VAL A 82 -13.83 4.87 22.39
CA VAL A 82 -12.77 5.89 22.27
C VAL A 82 -12.66 6.41 20.84
N VAL A 83 -12.60 5.52 19.85
CA VAL A 83 -12.44 5.88 18.44
C VAL A 83 -13.78 6.28 17.83
N ASN A 84 -14.82 5.47 18.02
CA ASN A 84 -16.07 5.67 17.29
C ASN A 84 -17.01 6.69 17.93
N LYS A 85 -17.05 6.78 19.27
CA LYS A 85 -17.92 7.75 19.99
C LYS A 85 -17.23 9.06 20.34
N TYR A 86 -15.97 9.03 20.77
CA TYR A 86 -15.23 10.25 21.15
C TYR A 86 -14.36 10.84 20.03
N GLY A 87 -14.10 10.08 18.96
CA GLY A 87 -13.34 10.57 17.81
C GLY A 87 -11.83 10.67 18.03
N ASP A 88 -11.28 9.91 18.98
CA ASP A 88 -9.84 9.90 19.23
C ASP A 88 -9.11 9.07 18.15
N GLU A 89 -8.84 9.70 17.01
CA GLU A 89 -8.26 9.01 15.84
C GLU A 89 -6.86 8.46 16.08
N SER A 90 -6.11 9.05 17.02
CA SER A 90 -4.76 8.59 17.38
C SER A 90 -4.78 7.16 17.92
N VAL A 91 -5.85 6.78 18.62
CA VAL A 91 -6.03 5.42 19.14
C VAL A 91 -6.26 4.41 18.01
N ALA A 92 -6.78 4.85 16.85
CA ALA A 92 -6.95 3.95 15.71
C ALA A 92 -5.62 3.51 15.09
N GLU A 93 -4.50 4.15 15.44
CA GLU A 93 -3.16 3.74 14.99
C GLU A 93 -2.58 2.56 15.78
N LEU A 94 -3.19 2.20 16.92
CA LEU A 94 -2.64 1.21 17.86
C LEU A 94 -2.94 -0.26 17.50
N ALA A 95 -3.81 -0.51 16.51
CA ALA A 95 -4.03 -1.84 15.96
C ALA A 95 -3.43 -1.92 14.55
N VAL A 96 -2.60 -2.94 14.34
CA VAL A 96 -1.95 -3.24 13.06
C VAL A 96 -2.49 -4.56 12.52
N ALA A 97 -2.81 -4.60 11.23
CA ALA A 97 -3.25 -5.82 10.55
C ALA A 97 -2.48 -6.00 9.23
N PRO A 98 -1.98 -7.21 8.92
CA PRO A 98 -1.53 -7.56 7.60
C PRO A 98 -2.72 -7.83 6.67
N LEU A 99 -2.57 -7.51 5.39
CA LEU A 99 -3.56 -7.68 4.35
C LEU A 99 -2.86 -8.08 3.04
N CYS A 100 -3.42 -9.07 2.35
CA CYS A 100 -2.99 -9.46 1.01
C CYS A 100 -4.09 -9.05 0.02
N ILE A 101 -3.70 -8.38 -1.05
CA ILE A 101 -4.58 -7.92 -2.12
C ILE A 101 -4.03 -8.48 -3.42
N GLU A 102 -4.79 -9.33 -4.10
CA GLU A 102 -4.36 -10.01 -5.32
C GLU A 102 -5.14 -9.49 -6.54
N GLU A 103 -4.49 -9.55 -7.70
CA GLU A 103 -5.10 -9.32 -9.01
C GLU A 103 -5.74 -7.93 -9.23
N ILE A 104 -5.21 -6.89 -8.58
CA ILE A 104 -5.63 -5.49 -8.78
C ILE A 104 -4.80 -4.80 -9.85
N SER A 105 -5.32 -3.79 -10.53
CA SER A 105 -4.55 -3.03 -11.52
C SER A 105 -3.35 -2.31 -10.89
N ASN A 106 -2.28 -2.09 -11.67
CA ASN A 106 -1.18 -1.22 -11.25
C ASN A 106 -1.68 0.19 -10.92
N LEU A 107 -2.76 0.67 -11.54
CA LEU A 107 -3.38 1.93 -11.14
C LEU A 107 -3.83 1.88 -9.65
N MET A 108 -4.48 0.81 -9.22
CA MET A 108 -4.90 0.65 -7.82
C MET A 108 -3.72 0.46 -6.86
N THR A 109 -2.64 -0.21 -7.28
CA THR A 109 -1.43 -0.28 -6.45
C THR A 109 -0.89 1.11 -6.16
N LYS A 110 -0.88 2.01 -7.14
CA LYS A 110 -0.45 3.41 -6.93
C LYS A 110 -1.37 4.21 -6.02
N VAL A 111 -2.69 3.98 -6.09
CA VAL A 111 -3.63 4.61 -5.16
C VAL A 111 -3.36 4.18 -3.71
N ILE A 112 -3.04 2.90 -3.49
CA ILE A 112 -2.68 2.36 -2.17
C ILE A 112 -1.33 2.92 -1.70
N GLU A 113 -0.29 2.86 -2.54
CA GLU A 113 1.07 3.30 -2.22
C GLU A 113 1.17 4.80 -1.94
N ASP A 114 0.31 5.60 -2.56
CA ASP A 114 0.20 7.04 -2.30
C ASP A 114 -0.34 7.35 -0.88
N CYS A 115 -1.00 6.38 -0.23
CA CYS A 115 -1.43 6.49 1.17
C CYS A 115 -0.26 6.19 2.12
N ARG A 116 0.65 7.15 2.29
CA ARG A 116 1.96 6.93 2.94
C ARG A 116 1.94 6.73 4.47
N ILE A 117 0.96 7.29 5.17
CA ILE A 117 0.99 7.34 6.65
C ILE A 117 0.26 6.12 7.22
N GLY A 118 0.99 5.31 7.98
CA GLY A 118 0.43 4.16 8.72
C GLY A 118 0.25 2.88 7.90
N GLY A 119 0.68 2.87 6.64
CA GLY A 119 0.67 1.70 5.76
C GLY A 119 2.03 1.44 5.11
N SER A 120 2.37 0.16 4.96
CA SER A 120 3.64 -0.34 4.41
C SER A 120 3.34 -1.38 3.33
N PRO A 121 3.19 -0.97 2.06
CA PRO A 121 2.91 -1.86 0.94
C PRO A 121 4.18 -2.54 0.40
N ILE A 122 4.01 -3.71 -0.21
CA ILE A 122 4.98 -4.38 -1.08
C ILE A 122 4.26 -4.91 -2.32
N GLU A 123 4.54 -4.31 -3.47
CA GLU A 123 3.94 -4.63 -4.76
C GLU A 123 4.76 -5.71 -5.51
N GLU A 124 4.05 -6.58 -6.25
CA GLU A 124 4.64 -7.47 -7.24
C GLU A 124 5.43 -6.69 -8.31
N SER A 125 6.74 -6.89 -8.34
CA SER A 125 7.64 -6.13 -9.20
C SER A 125 7.59 -6.56 -10.67
N THR A 126 7.16 -5.64 -11.54
CA THR A 126 7.27 -5.77 -13.01
C THR A 126 8.73 -5.83 -13.50
N ARG A 127 9.72 -5.52 -12.65
CA ARG A 127 11.16 -5.65 -12.96
C ARG A 127 11.68 -7.07 -12.76
N TYR A 128 10.93 -7.95 -12.10
CA TYR A 128 11.38 -9.30 -11.75
C TYR A 128 10.40 -10.39 -12.19
N VAL A 129 9.12 -10.07 -12.28
CA VAL A 129 8.04 -10.98 -12.68
C VAL A 129 7.73 -10.78 -14.17
N LEU A 130 7.57 -11.89 -14.88
CA LEU A 130 7.17 -11.91 -16.28
C LEU A 130 5.64 -11.94 -16.40
N TYR A 131 5.15 -11.23 -17.40
CA TYR A 131 3.74 -11.15 -17.79
C TYR A 131 3.49 -11.78 -19.16
N ASP A 132 4.27 -12.82 -19.48
CA ASP A 132 4.35 -13.49 -20.78
C ASP A 132 3.46 -14.72 -20.91
N THR A 133 2.69 -15.04 -19.86
CA THR A 133 1.78 -16.18 -19.83
C THR A 133 0.36 -15.77 -19.49
N LYS A 134 -0.61 -16.40 -20.17
CA LYS A 134 -2.03 -16.25 -19.88
C LYS A 134 -2.42 -17.05 -18.64
N LYS A 135 -3.24 -16.48 -17.75
CA LYS A 135 -3.87 -17.17 -16.62
C LYS A 135 -5.32 -17.48 -16.99
N ASN A 136 -5.71 -18.75 -16.93
CA ASN A 136 -7.06 -19.20 -17.30
C ASN A 136 -7.50 -18.71 -18.70
N GLY A 137 -6.58 -18.76 -19.68
CA GLY A 137 -6.83 -18.34 -21.06
C GLY A 137 -6.86 -16.84 -21.30
N ARG A 138 -6.61 -15.99 -20.30
CA ARG A 138 -6.62 -14.53 -20.42
C ARG A 138 -5.30 -13.89 -20.01
N TRP A 139 -4.96 -12.77 -20.63
CA TRP A 139 -3.86 -11.93 -20.19
C TRP A 139 -4.18 -11.24 -18.85
N ARG A 140 -3.14 -10.86 -18.11
CA ARG A 140 -3.25 -10.38 -16.72
C ARG A 140 -3.53 -8.87 -16.67
N TYR A 141 -4.71 -8.45 -17.14
CA TYR A 141 -5.16 -7.06 -17.04
C TYR A 141 -6.61 -6.92 -16.57
N ILE A 142 -6.92 -5.78 -15.98
CA ILE A 142 -8.28 -5.39 -15.59
C ILE A 142 -8.95 -4.65 -16.75
N CYS A 143 -10.16 -5.09 -17.12
CA CYS A 143 -11.07 -4.32 -17.97
C CYS A 143 -12.25 -3.87 -17.10
N PRO A 144 -12.40 -2.57 -16.77
CA PRO A 144 -13.53 -2.08 -15.97
C PRO A 144 -14.88 -2.42 -16.61
N ASP A 145 -15.88 -2.76 -15.79
CA ASP A 145 -17.21 -3.19 -16.28
C ASP A 145 -17.86 -2.14 -17.19
N ASN A 146 -17.77 -0.86 -16.81
CA ASN A 146 -18.30 0.25 -17.60
C ASN A 146 -17.60 0.43 -18.97
N ILE A 147 -16.33 0.01 -19.11
CA ILE A 147 -15.65 0.00 -20.41
C ILE A 147 -16.08 -1.23 -21.20
N ARG A 148 -16.11 -2.40 -20.56
CA ARG A 148 -16.48 -3.67 -21.18
C ARG A 148 -17.89 -3.65 -21.77
N GLU A 149 -18.82 -3.03 -21.07
CA GLU A 149 -20.23 -2.90 -21.47
C GLU A 149 -20.49 -1.74 -22.45
N SER A 150 -19.48 -0.90 -22.70
CA SER A 150 -19.57 0.19 -23.65
C SER A 150 -19.18 -0.22 -25.07
N GLU A 151 -19.42 0.67 -26.03
CA GLU A 151 -18.96 0.55 -27.42
C GLU A 151 -17.42 0.47 -27.55
N LEU A 152 -16.67 0.81 -26.49
CA LEU A 152 -15.21 0.72 -26.47
C LEU A 152 -14.69 -0.64 -25.98
N GLY A 153 -15.55 -1.53 -25.48
CA GLY A 153 -15.14 -2.78 -24.82
C GLY A 153 -14.28 -3.69 -25.71
N GLU A 154 -14.75 -3.98 -26.92
CA GLU A 154 -14.00 -4.82 -27.87
C GLU A 154 -12.66 -4.19 -28.26
N LYS A 155 -12.66 -2.87 -28.52
CA LYS A 155 -11.45 -2.13 -28.87
C LYS A 155 -10.44 -2.10 -27.72
N PHE A 156 -10.92 -1.95 -26.48
CA PHE A 156 -10.08 -2.00 -25.29
C PHE A 156 -9.42 -3.37 -25.17
N THR A 157 -10.21 -4.46 -25.20
CA THR A 157 -9.70 -5.83 -25.11
C THR A 157 -8.69 -6.14 -26.22
N GLY A 158 -9.02 -5.80 -27.48
CA GLY A 158 -8.09 -6.02 -28.60
C GLY A 158 -6.77 -5.27 -28.44
N ASN A 159 -6.80 -4.02 -27.96
CA ASN A 159 -5.57 -3.26 -27.69
C ASN A 159 -4.76 -3.86 -26.53
N MET A 160 -5.41 -4.30 -25.46
CA MET A 160 -4.70 -4.90 -24.32
C MET A 160 -4.09 -6.25 -24.70
N ASP A 161 -4.81 -7.09 -25.44
CA ASP A 161 -4.30 -8.37 -25.93
C ASP A 161 -3.09 -8.16 -26.83
N PHE A 162 -3.15 -7.18 -27.74
CA PHE A 162 -2.01 -6.79 -28.58
C PHE A 162 -0.79 -6.35 -27.76
N LEU A 163 -0.97 -5.53 -26.73
CA LEU A 163 0.13 -5.08 -25.86
C LEU A 163 0.78 -6.24 -25.12
N PHE A 164 -0.02 -7.14 -24.54
CA PHE A 164 0.52 -8.30 -23.82
C PHE A 164 1.18 -9.32 -24.75
N GLU A 165 0.63 -9.55 -25.94
CA GLU A 165 1.26 -10.38 -26.97
C GLU A 165 2.61 -9.79 -27.39
N THR A 166 2.65 -8.48 -27.66
CA THR A 166 3.89 -7.76 -27.97
C THR A 166 4.91 -7.87 -26.83
N TYR A 167 4.48 -7.70 -25.58
CA TYR A 167 5.35 -7.89 -24.42
C TYR A 167 5.92 -9.30 -24.37
N ALA A 168 5.06 -10.33 -24.49
CA ALA A 168 5.46 -11.73 -24.41
C ALA A 168 6.45 -12.12 -25.51
N GLU A 169 6.21 -11.67 -26.75
CA GLU A 169 7.11 -11.88 -27.88
C GLU A 169 8.47 -11.18 -27.70
N MET A 170 8.50 -10.07 -26.94
CA MET A 170 9.73 -9.30 -26.67
C MET A 170 10.58 -9.84 -25.51
N VAL A 171 10.05 -10.73 -24.67
CA VAL A 171 10.78 -11.28 -23.51
C VAL A 171 12.10 -11.92 -23.93
N GLU A 172 12.07 -12.89 -24.84
CA GLU A 172 13.28 -13.65 -25.20
C GLU A 172 14.26 -12.82 -26.06
N PRO A 173 13.82 -12.09 -27.10
CA PRO A 173 14.71 -11.21 -27.87
C PRO A 173 15.43 -10.17 -27.00
N MET A 174 14.74 -9.61 -25.99
CA MET A 174 15.37 -8.67 -25.05
C MET A 174 16.37 -9.38 -24.13
N GLN A 175 16.04 -10.57 -23.62
CA GLN A 175 17.00 -11.36 -22.84
C GLN A 175 18.25 -11.71 -23.67
N ASP A 176 18.09 -12.10 -24.93
CA ASP A 176 19.21 -12.39 -25.82
C ASP A 176 20.11 -11.19 -26.07
N LEU A 177 19.54 -9.99 -26.21
CA LEU A 177 20.32 -8.76 -26.27
C LEU A 177 21.19 -8.59 -25.01
N PHE A 178 20.63 -8.80 -23.82
CA PHE A 178 21.37 -8.68 -22.58
C PHE A 178 22.39 -9.81 -22.38
N ARG A 179 22.12 -11.04 -22.82
CA ARG A 179 23.10 -12.14 -22.80
C ARG A 179 24.32 -11.84 -23.68
N LYS A 180 24.13 -11.11 -24.79
CA LYS A 180 25.24 -10.64 -25.65
C LYS A 180 26.06 -9.52 -25.00
N ARG A 181 25.43 -8.66 -24.18
CA ARG A 181 26.10 -7.55 -23.48
C ARG A 181 26.83 -8.01 -22.22
N LEU A 182 26.25 -8.96 -21.49
CA LEU A 182 26.80 -9.55 -20.28
C LEU A 182 26.82 -11.06 -20.45
N THR A 183 27.97 -11.60 -20.84
CA THR A 183 28.14 -13.04 -21.03
C THR A 183 28.20 -13.75 -19.68
N LYS A 184 27.95 -15.06 -19.68
CA LYS A 184 28.04 -15.90 -18.46
C LYS A 184 29.44 -15.89 -17.87
N GLU A 185 30.45 -15.84 -18.73
CA GLU A 185 31.86 -15.86 -18.37
C GLU A 185 32.29 -14.56 -17.69
N ALA A 186 31.71 -13.43 -18.10
CA ALA A 186 31.98 -12.11 -17.54
C ALA A 186 31.19 -11.83 -16.24
N PHE A 187 30.15 -12.61 -15.96
CA PHE A 187 29.35 -12.44 -14.75
C PHE A 187 30.03 -13.10 -13.55
N GLU A 188 30.11 -12.35 -12.44
CA GLU A 188 30.70 -12.81 -11.19
C GLU A 188 29.64 -12.81 -10.08
N ILE A 189 29.74 -13.78 -9.17
CA ILE A 189 28.96 -13.80 -7.93
C ILE A 189 29.87 -13.68 -6.71
N GLU A 190 29.30 -13.22 -5.60
CA GLU A 190 29.96 -13.29 -4.30
C GLU A 190 29.89 -14.73 -3.77
N VAL A 191 31.03 -15.26 -3.38
CA VAL A 191 31.16 -16.58 -2.74
C VAL A 191 31.94 -16.41 -1.44
N GLU A 192 31.49 -17.09 -0.38
CA GLU A 192 32.19 -17.11 0.89
C GLU A 192 33.08 -18.35 0.96
N ARG A 193 34.38 -18.14 1.18
CA ARG A 193 35.35 -19.22 1.36
C ARG A 193 36.22 -18.88 2.56
N ASN A 194 36.35 -19.80 3.50
CA ASN A 194 37.14 -19.60 4.72
C ASN A 194 36.77 -18.33 5.51
N GLY A 195 35.48 -17.96 5.54
CA GLY A 195 34.99 -16.76 6.22
C GLY A 195 35.30 -15.43 5.52
N GLN A 196 35.74 -15.47 4.25
CA GLN A 196 35.97 -14.28 3.42
C GLN A 196 35.07 -14.29 2.19
N ILE A 197 34.45 -13.14 1.92
CA ILE A 197 33.66 -12.91 0.70
C ILE A 197 34.61 -12.50 -0.42
N GLN A 198 34.51 -13.20 -1.54
CA GLN A 198 35.26 -12.89 -2.76
C GLN A 198 34.36 -13.00 -4.00
N LYS A 199 34.69 -12.26 -5.06
CA LYS A 199 34.01 -12.37 -6.35
C LYS A 199 34.61 -13.50 -7.18
N ALA A 200 33.75 -14.34 -7.74
CA ALA A 200 34.15 -15.44 -8.61
C ALA A 200 33.30 -15.47 -9.88
N GLY A 201 33.95 -15.35 -11.02
CA GLY A 201 33.39 -15.69 -12.33
C GLY A 201 33.36 -17.20 -12.57
N LEU A 202 32.69 -17.62 -13.65
CA LEU A 202 32.38 -19.03 -13.94
C LEU A 202 33.59 -19.97 -13.87
N SER A 203 34.77 -19.54 -14.33
CA SER A 203 36.01 -20.34 -14.33
C SER A 203 36.65 -20.54 -12.95
N LYS A 204 36.26 -19.73 -11.95
CA LYS A 204 36.80 -19.76 -10.59
C LYS A 204 35.84 -20.36 -9.56
N LEU A 205 34.67 -20.83 -10.00
CA LEU A 205 33.67 -21.45 -9.12
C LEU A 205 34.13 -22.85 -8.67
N GLN A 206 33.78 -23.20 -7.43
CA GLN A 206 34.13 -24.45 -6.78
C GLN A 206 32.86 -25.23 -6.41
N GLY A 207 32.77 -26.45 -6.91
CA GLY A 207 31.65 -27.35 -6.61
C GLY A 207 30.32 -26.96 -7.28
N GLU A 208 29.34 -27.85 -7.16
CA GLU A 208 28.04 -27.70 -7.83
C GLU A 208 27.19 -26.56 -7.28
N ASN A 209 27.30 -26.27 -5.98
CA ASN A 209 26.51 -25.24 -5.32
C ASN A 209 26.83 -23.84 -5.86
N GLU A 210 28.11 -23.50 -6.02
CA GLU A 210 28.52 -22.20 -6.56
C GLU A 210 28.13 -22.07 -8.05
N ILE A 211 28.29 -23.14 -8.84
CA ILE A 211 27.87 -23.17 -10.25
C ILE A 211 26.36 -22.95 -10.37
N LYS A 212 25.57 -23.61 -9.51
CA LYS A 212 24.12 -23.43 -9.46
C LYS A 212 23.73 -22.01 -9.06
N ALA A 213 24.38 -21.45 -8.03
CA ALA A 213 24.15 -20.09 -7.57
C ALA A 213 24.47 -19.06 -8.67
N HIS A 214 25.59 -19.23 -9.37
CA HIS A 214 25.98 -18.38 -10.50
C HIS A 214 24.93 -18.43 -11.62
N ARG A 215 24.49 -19.63 -12.02
CA ARG A 215 23.46 -19.79 -13.06
C ARG A 215 22.15 -19.10 -12.68
N ILE A 216 21.71 -19.24 -11.43
CA ILE A 216 20.46 -18.61 -10.93
C ILE A 216 20.61 -17.08 -10.94
N ALA A 217 21.69 -16.56 -10.37
CA ALA A 217 21.95 -15.12 -10.29
C ALA A 217 22.11 -14.49 -11.68
N TYR A 218 22.81 -15.16 -12.61
CA TYR A 218 22.96 -14.72 -13.99
C TYR A 218 21.62 -14.66 -14.70
N ASN A 219 20.85 -15.75 -14.69
CA ASN A 219 19.53 -15.79 -15.34
C ASN A 219 18.57 -14.75 -14.75
N PHE A 220 18.60 -14.55 -13.43
CA PHE A 220 17.82 -13.52 -12.77
C PHE A 220 18.23 -12.11 -13.21
N THR A 221 19.53 -11.84 -13.30
CA THR A 221 20.08 -10.55 -13.74
C THR A 221 19.67 -10.23 -15.17
N ILE A 222 19.84 -11.19 -16.09
CA ILE A 222 19.44 -11.04 -17.50
C ILE A 222 17.94 -10.82 -17.62
N ARG A 223 17.13 -11.63 -16.94
CA ARG A 223 15.67 -11.48 -16.95
C ARG A 223 15.26 -10.12 -16.41
N SER A 224 15.84 -9.68 -15.30
CA SER A 224 15.49 -8.40 -14.68
C SER A 224 15.85 -7.22 -15.58
N ALA A 225 17.04 -7.23 -16.19
CA ALA A 225 17.44 -6.20 -17.15
C ALA A 225 16.49 -6.16 -18.36
N ALA A 226 16.08 -7.32 -18.86
CA ALA A 226 15.10 -7.40 -19.95
C ALA A 226 13.75 -6.82 -19.54
N CYS A 227 13.19 -7.29 -18.41
CA CYS A 227 11.93 -6.79 -17.85
C CYS A 227 11.95 -5.27 -17.64
N ASP A 228 13.05 -4.72 -17.12
CA ASP A 228 13.16 -3.29 -16.82
C ASP A 228 13.02 -2.41 -18.08
N VAL A 229 13.42 -2.93 -19.25
CA VAL A 229 13.25 -2.26 -20.55
C VAL A 229 11.84 -2.46 -21.11
N ILE A 230 11.37 -3.71 -21.22
CA ILE A 230 10.12 -4.02 -21.95
C ILE A 230 8.86 -3.72 -21.14
N ARG A 231 8.97 -3.49 -19.82
CA ARG A 231 7.79 -3.16 -18.98
C ARG A 231 7.07 -1.89 -19.40
N CYS A 232 7.67 -1.02 -20.21
CA CYS A 232 6.99 0.15 -20.77
C CYS A 232 5.84 -0.21 -21.73
N ILE A 233 5.79 -1.46 -22.21
CA ILE A 233 4.70 -2.00 -23.03
C ILE A 233 3.49 -2.35 -22.15
N LEU A 234 3.71 -2.67 -20.87
CA LEU A 234 2.64 -3.08 -19.96
C LEU A 234 1.73 -1.89 -19.62
N PRO A 235 0.41 -1.99 -19.86
CA PRO A 235 -0.53 -0.91 -19.58
C PRO A 235 -0.78 -0.76 -18.08
N ALA A 236 -1.27 0.41 -17.64
CA ALA A 236 -1.60 0.70 -16.24
C ALA A 236 -2.67 -0.22 -15.63
N CYS A 237 -3.46 -0.90 -16.46
CA CYS A 237 -4.44 -1.91 -16.03
C CYS A 237 -3.83 -3.31 -15.85
N THR A 238 -2.52 -3.49 -16.00
CA THR A 238 -1.83 -4.75 -15.69
C THR A 238 -2.06 -5.15 -14.24
N GLN A 239 -2.39 -6.41 -14.00
CA GLN A 239 -2.73 -6.93 -12.68
C GLN A 239 -1.49 -7.24 -11.84
N ALA A 240 -1.39 -6.65 -10.66
CA ALA A 240 -0.37 -6.93 -9.66
C ALA A 240 -0.98 -7.41 -8.33
N ASN A 241 -0.11 -7.96 -7.50
CA ASN A 241 -0.43 -8.35 -6.12
C ASN A 241 0.27 -7.37 -5.17
N VAL A 242 -0.38 -7.07 -4.04
CA VAL A 242 0.16 -6.17 -3.00
C VAL A 242 0.00 -6.85 -1.65
N GLY A 243 1.13 -7.06 -0.96
CA GLY A 243 1.15 -7.27 0.48
C GLY A 243 1.11 -5.93 1.19
N LEU A 244 0.35 -5.81 2.27
CA LEU A 244 0.17 -4.55 2.98
C LEU A 244 0.12 -4.79 4.47
N VAL A 245 0.94 -4.07 5.24
CA VAL A 245 0.79 -3.98 6.70
C VAL A 245 0.36 -2.57 7.02
N GLY A 246 -0.73 -2.41 7.77
CA GLY A 246 -1.27 -1.09 8.06
C GLY A 246 -1.94 -1.02 9.41
N ASN A 247 -2.06 0.18 9.95
CA ASN A 247 -2.83 0.43 11.16
C ASN A 247 -4.30 0.76 10.88
N GLY A 248 -5.14 0.73 11.90
CA GLY A 248 -6.59 0.98 11.78
C GLY A 248 -6.93 2.34 11.17
N ARG A 249 -6.18 3.40 11.49
CA ARG A 249 -6.37 4.74 10.92
C ARG A 249 -6.05 4.76 9.43
N PHE A 250 -4.93 4.16 9.03
CA PHE A 250 -4.56 3.99 7.63
C PHE A 250 -5.64 3.24 6.85
N TYR A 251 -6.10 2.09 7.35
CA TYR A 251 -7.13 1.32 6.66
C TYR A 251 -8.47 2.04 6.57
N SER A 252 -8.88 2.75 7.62
CA SER A 252 -10.09 3.56 7.60
C SER A 252 -10.01 4.66 6.54
N GLY A 253 -8.86 5.34 6.45
CA GLY A 253 -8.58 6.35 5.42
C GLY A 253 -8.53 5.76 4.01
N LEU A 254 -7.85 4.63 3.82
CA LEU A 254 -7.73 3.94 2.54
C LEU A 254 -9.11 3.50 2.03
N ILE A 255 -9.91 2.84 2.86
CA ILE A 255 -11.28 2.42 2.51
C ILE A 255 -12.11 3.65 2.13
N SER A 256 -12.04 4.73 2.91
CA SER A 256 -12.78 5.96 2.64
C SER A 256 -12.34 6.62 1.32
N LYS A 257 -11.03 6.66 1.03
CA LYS A 257 -10.46 7.17 -0.23
C LYS A 257 -10.97 6.36 -1.42
N LEU A 258 -10.92 5.03 -1.32
CA LEU A 258 -11.36 4.13 -2.39
C LEU A 258 -12.88 4.22 -2.63
N MET A 259 -13.70 4.31 -1.58
CA MET A 259 -15.16 4.54 -1.69
C MET A 259 -15.55 5.91 -2.24
N THR A 260 -14.62 6.87 -2.18
CA THR A 260 -14.81 8.23 -2.70
C THR A 260 -14.39 8.35 -4.17
N SER A 261 -13.67 7.36 -4.69
CA SER A 261 -13.19 7.32 -6.08
C SER A 261 -14.33 7.09 -7.07
N ASP A 262 -14.23 7.71 -8.24
CA ASP A 262 -15.13 7.47 -9.38
C ASP A 262 -14.84 6.14 -10.10
N LEU A 263 -13.74 5.46 -9.75
CA LEU A 263 -13.34 4.21 -10.38
C LEU A 263 -14.13 3.03 -9.78
N SER A 264 -14.77 2.24 -10.64
CA SER A 264 -15.53 1.05 -10.23
C SER A 264 -14.64 0.04 -9.50
N GLU A 265 -13.41 -0.18 -9.98
CA GLU A 265 -12.41 -1.05 -9.35
C GLU A 265 -12.10 -0.61 -7.92
N ALA A 266 -11.94 0.69 -7.67
CA ALA A 266 -11.66 1.22 -6.34
C ALA A 266 -12.80 0.93 -5.36
N ASN A 267 -14.05 1.13 -5.78
CA ASN A 267 -15.23 0.86 -4.95
C ASN A 267 -15.37 -0.64 -4.61
N GLN A 268 -15.17 -1.53 -5.58
CA GLN A 268 -15.18 -2.98 -5.38
C GLN A 268 -14.05 -3.42 -4.44
N LEU A 269 -12.87 -2.83 -4.61
CA LEU A 269 -11.70 -3.08 -3.77
C LEU A 269 -11.95 -2.61 -2.33
N ALA A 270 -12.55 -1.43 -2.12
CA ALA A 270 -12.88 -0.94 -0.79
C ALA A 270 -13.80 -1.89 -0.01
N ALA A 271 -14.83 -2.42 -0.68
CA ALA A 271 -15.74 -3.40 -0.10
C ALA A 271 -15.01 -4.70 0.28
N SER A 272 -14.09 -5.16 -0.58
CA SER A 272 -13.30 -6.38 -0.37
C SER A 272 -12.31 -6.23 0.78
N ILE A 273 -11.60 -5.10 0.85
CA ILE A 273 -10.70 -4.74 1.96
C ILE A 273 -11.48 -4.68 3.27
N ARG A 274 -12.62 -3.99 3.31
CA ARG A 274 -13.48 -3.91 4.51
C ARG A 274 -13.92 -5.28 4.97
N LYS A 275 -14.38 -6.14 4.05
CA LYS A 275 -14.82 -7.51 4.36
C LYS A 275 -13.69 -8.32 4.98
N ALA A 276 -12.48 -8.26 4.42
CA ALA A 276 -11.32 -8.97 4.95
C ALA A 276 -10.94 -8.46 6.35
N LEU A 277 -10.79 -7.15 6.52
CA LEU A 277 -10.36 -6.54 7.78
C LEU A 277 -11.39 -6.63 8.91
N ASN A 278 -12.68 -6.77 8.60
CA ASN A 278 -13.72 -7.06 9.60
C ASN A 278 -13.48 -8.37 10.36
N THR A 279 -12.61 -9.26 9.87
CA THR A 279 -12.23 -10.49 10.58
C THR A 279 -11.14 -10.29 11.64
N GLN A 280 -10.45 -9.14 11.66
CA GLN A 280 -9.32 -8.86 12.56
C GLN A 280 -9.48 -7.57 13.37
N ILE A 281 -9.89 -6.46 12.73
CA ILE A 281 -9.98 -5.12 13.34
C ILE A 281 -11.32 -4.40 13.04
N PRO A 282 -12.48 -5.06 13.16
CA PRO A 282 -13.77 -4.50 12.73
C PRO A 282 -14.10 -3.15 13.39
N THR A 283 -13.76 -2.94 14.66
CA THR A 283 -14.09 -1.69 15.36
C THR A 283 -13.25 -0.50 14.90
N PHE A 284 -12.05 -0.73 14.37
CA PHE A 284 -11.13 0.32 13.88
C PHE A 284 -11.54 0.89 12.54
N ILE A 285 -12.16 0.08 11.68
CA ILE A 285 -12.58 0.47 10.34
C ILE A 285 -14.08 0.79 10.25
N LYS A 286 -14.79 0.75 11.38
CA LYS A 286 -16.24 0.92 11.45
C LYS A 286 -16.71 2.27 10.88
N ARG A 287 -15.92 3.33 11.06
CA ARG A 287 -16.22 4.69 10.59
C ARG A 287 -15.73 4.99 9.17
N ALA A 288 -15.02 4.06 8.54
CA ALA A 288 -14.66 4.24 7.15
C ALA A 288 -15.94 4.36 6.34
N ASP A 289 -16.05 5.35 5.47
CA ASP A 289 -17.20 5.56 4.59
C ASP A 289 -16.81 6.48 3.43
N ARG A 290 -17.66 6.55 2.40
CA ARG A 290 -17.52 7.56 1.34
C ARG A 290 -17.50 8.94 1.98
N ASN A 291 -16.58 9.81 1.55
CA ASN A 291 -16.51 11.19 1.99
C ASN A 291 -17.28 12.09 1.00
N PRO A 292 -18.51 12.56 1.32
CA PRO A 292 -19.30 13.34 0.38
C PRO A 292 -18.69 14.71 0.10
N TYR A 293 -17.99 15.29 1.07
CA TYR A 293 -17.31 16.58 0.90
C TYR A 293 -16.18 16.47 -0.13
N THR A 294 -15.32 15.46 -0.01
CA THR A 294 -14.24 15.22 -0.98
C THR A 294 -14.80 14.90 -2.36
N ALA A 295 -15.84 14.07 -2.46
CA ALA A 295 -16.50 13.79 -3.74
C ALA A 295 -17.07 15.07 -4.39
N ALA A 296 -17.82 15.87 -3.63
CA ALA A 296 -18.39 17.13 -4.10
C ALA A 296 -17.31 18.13 -4.53
N ASN A 297 -16.17 18.16 -3.84
CA ASN A 297 -15.03 18.98 -4.24
C ASN A 297 -14.46 18.56 -5.60
N HIS A 298 -14.30 17.25 -5.85
CA HIS A 298 -13.85 16.77 -7.16
C HIS A 298 -14.83 17.13 -8.28
N GLU A 299 -16.14 16.97 -8.04
CA GLU A 299 -17.20 17.35 -8.99
C GLU A 299 -17.20 18.87 -9.27
N THR A 300 -17.09 19.68 -8.23
CA THR A 300 -17.05 21.14 -8.32
C THR A 300 -15.80 21.62 -9.05
N MET A 301 -14.62 21.08 -8.71
CA MET A 301 -13.36 21.40 -9.38
C MET A 301 -13.40 21.05 -10.86
N ARG A 302 -13.96 19.88 -11.21
CA ARG A 302 -14.12 19.47 -12.62
C ARG A 302 -15.03 20.43 -13.38
N SER A 303 -16.15 20.82 -12.77
CA SER A 303 -17.12 21.76 -13.38
C SER A 303 -16.49 23.14 -13.59
N LEU A 304 -15.79 23.66 -12.57
CA LEU A 304 -15.07 24.92 -12.64
C LEU A 304 -13.95 24.89 -13.70
N CYS A 305 -13.19 23.80 -13.75
CA CYS A 305 -12.11 23.68 -14.74
C CYS A 305 -12.64 23.53 -16.17
N GLU A 306 -13.77 22.85 -16.37
CA GLU A 306 -14.41 22.78 -17.69
C GLU A 306 -14.93 24.16 -18.12
N GLU A 307 -15.53 24.94 -17.21
CA GLU A 307 -15.98 26.32 -17.48
C GLU A 307 -14.81 27.23 -17.89
N LEU A 308 -13.71 27.17 -17.15
CA LEU A 308 -12.55 28.06 -17.37
C LEU A 308 -11.66 27.61 -18.54
N PHE A 309 -11.49 26.30 -18.74
CA PHE A 309 -10.46 25.74 -19.63
C PHE A 309 -11.01 24.87 -20.77
N GLY A 310 -12.29 24.48 -20.76
CA GLY A 310 -12.86 23.52 -21.71
C GLY A 310 -12.87 24.00 -23.16
N LEU A 311 -12.97 25.32 -23.37
CA LEU A 311 -12.93 25.94 -24.70
C LEU A 311 -11.51 26.36 -25.13
N LEU A 312 -10.52 26.25 -24.26
CA LEU A 312 -9.15 26.64 -24.60
C LEU A 312 -8.53 25.59 -25.53
N PRO A 313 -7.88 26.00 -26.64
CA PRO A 313 -7.21 25.08 -27.52
C PRO A 313 -6.04 24.41 -26.79
N ILE A 314 -5.83 23.12 -27.02
CA ILE A 314 -4.66 22.41 -26.51
C ILE A 314 -3.45 22.87 -27.34
N GLU A 315 -2.59 23.68 -26.73
CA GLU A 315 -1.35 24.17 -27.36
C GLU A 315 -0.33 23.03 -27.48
N SER A 316 0.39 22.97 -28.61
CA SER A 316 1.55 22.08 -28.74
C SER A 316 2.71 22.65 -27.92
N THR A 317 3.17 21.91 -26.92
CA THR A 317 4.33 22.26 -26.12
C THR A 317 5.55 21.44 -26.55
N ALA A 318 6.75 21.85 -26.12
CA ALA A 318 7.92 20.98 -26.26
C ALA A 318 7.70 19.67 -25.48
N GLU A 319 8.31 18.59 -25.96
CA GLU A 319 8.18 17.24 -25.36
C GLU A 319 8.71 17.21 -23.92
N VAL A 320 9.77 17.97 -23.65
CA VAL A 320 10.36 18.14 -22.31
C VAL A 320 10.55 19.61 -22.03
N ILE A 321 10.03 20.05 -20.88
CA ILE A 321 10.18 21.42 -20.39
C ILE A 321 10.62 21.33 -18.93
N LEU A 322 11.71 22.03 -18.61
CA LEU A 322 12.12 22.22 -17.22
C LEU A 322 11.24 23.30 -16.61
N LEU A 323 10.50 22.95 -15.57
CA LEU A 323 9.71 23.92 -14.81
C LEU A 323 10.63 24.59 -13.80
N GLU A 324 10.78 25.91 -13.91
CA GLU A 324 11.36 26.73 -12.86
C GLU A 324 10.31 26.91 -11.75
N ASP A 325 10.75 26.73 -10.50
CA ASP A 325 9.94 26.90 -9.29
C ASP A 325 10.50 28.06 -8.48
N ALA A 326 10.42 29.26 -9.06
CA ALA A 326 10.83 30.48 -8.41
C ALA A 326 9.89 30.80 -7.24
N ALA A 327 10.43 31.34 -6.14
CA ALA A 327 9.65 31.59 -4.93
C ALA A 327 8.52 32.62 -5.18
N GLU A 328 8.74 33.57 -6.08
CA GLU A 328 7.73 34.53 -6.55
C GLU A 328 6.52 33.87 -7.23
N ASP A 329 6.70 32.70 -7.86
CA ASP A 329 5.64 31.99 -8.58
C ASP A 329 4.91 30.96 -7.70
N GLN A 330 5.27 30.83 -6.42
CA GLN A 330 4.79 29.76 -5.55
C GLN A 330 3.26 29.65 -5.52
N GLN A 331 2.56 30.78 -5.46
CA GLN A 331 1.09 30.80 -5.45
C GLN A 331 0.51 30.29 -6.77
N ILE A 332 1.01 30.77 -7.91
CA ILE A 332 0.58 30.34 -9.23
C ILE A 332 0.89 28.85 -9.43
N ASN A 333 2.06 28.40 -8.98
CA ASN A 333 2.48 27.00 -9.05
C ASN A 333 1.56 26.11 -8.22
N LEU A 334 1.22 26.51 -7.00
CA LEU A 334 0.27 25.78 -6.16
C LEU A 334 -1.09 25.65 -6.85
N LEU A 335 -1.63 26.75 -7.38
CA LEU A 335 -2.95 26.79 -7.98
C LEU A 335 -3.00 26.01 -9.31
N ALA A 336 -1.96 26.13 -10.14
CA ALA A 336 -1.80 25.33 -11.36
C ALA A 336 -1.75 23.82 -11.06
N ASN A 337 -1.06 23.43 -9.99
CA ASN A 337 -1.02 22.03 -9.55
C ASN A 337 -2.37 21.54 -8.98
N MET A 338 -3.13 22.40 -8.32
CA MET A 338 -4.48 22.06 -7.82
C MET A 338 -5.47 21.76 -8.96
N ILE A 339 -5.38 22.49 -10.08
CA ILE A 339 -6.27 22.30 -11.24
C ILE A 339 -5.77 21.23 -12.22
N PHE A 340 -4.47 20.91 -12.21
CA PHE A 340 -3.84 19.99 -13.16
C PHE A 340 -4.60 18.66 -13.35
N PRO A 341 -5.12 17.99 -12.30
CA PRO A 341 -5.88 16.75 -12.46
C PRO A 341 -7.21 16.89 -13.22
N TYR A 342 -7.71 18.10 -13.43
CA TYR A 342 -9.04 18.39 -13.98
C TYR A 342 -9.00 19.06 -15.35
N VAL A 343 -7.81 19.34 -15.89
CA VAL A 343 -7.63 20.02 -17.18
C VAL A 343 -6.82 19.15 -18.14
N LYS A 344 -6.97 19.39 -19.44
CA LYS A 344 -6.23 18.69 -20.51
C LYS A 344 -4.94 19.42 -20.93
N HIS A 345 -4.57 20.45 -20.19
CA HIS A 345 -3.50 21.39 -20.52
C HIS A 345 -2.24 21.10 -19.71
N SER A 346 -1.08 21.43 -20.29
CA SER A 346 0.20 21.29 -19.60
C SER A 346 0.27 22.18 -18.35
N PRO A 347 1.11 21.86 -17.33
CA PRO A 347 1.30 22.74 -16.18
C PRO A 347 1.71 24.17 -16.58
N GLN A 348 2.51 24.33 -17.64
CA GLN A 348 2.93 25.65 -18.12
C GLN A 348 1.77 26.44 -18.73
N THR A 349 0.95 25.79 -19.54
CA THR A 349 -0.28 26.36 -20.11
C THR A 349 -1.22 26.78 -18.98
N ASN A 350 -1.37 25.96 -17.94
CA ASN A 350 -2.15 26.28 -16.75
C ASN A 350 -1.64 27.54 -16.04
N LYS A 351 -0.33 27.64 -15.80
CA LYS A 351 0.28 28.83 -15.19
C LYS A 351 -0.02 30.09 -16.01
N LYS A 352 0.24 30.06 -17.32
CA LYS A 352 0.04 31.20 -18.23
C LYS A 352 -1.41 31.70 -18.24
N HIS A 353 -2.37 30.78 -18.37
CA HIS A 353 -3.79 31.16 -18.37
C HIS A 353 -4.26 31.63 -17.01
N TYR A 354 -3.76 31.03 -15.93
CA TYR A 354 -4.12 31.44 -14.58
C TYR A 354 -3.60 32.83 -14.24
N SER A 355 -2.35 33.15 -14.59
CA SER A 355 -1.81 34.51 -14.47
C SER A 355 -2.70 35.54 -15.18
N ALA A 356 -3.20 35.20 -16.38
CA ALA A 356 -4.10 36.07 -17.15
C ALA A 356 -5.53 36.19 -16.59
N ILE A 357 -5.94 35.33 -15.65
CA ILE A 357 -7.25 35.41 -14.96
C ILE A 357 -7.15 36.25 -13.69
N ILE A 358 -5.97 36.31 -13.05
CA ILE A 358 -5.73 37.06 -11.81
C ILE A 358 -5.41 38.55 -12.09
N GLU A 359 -4.77 38.85 -13.21
CA GLU A 359 -4.55 40.22 -13.71
C GLU A 359 -5.85 40.85 -14.22
#